data_AF-A0A5J4RH24-F1
#
_entry.id   AF-A0A5J4RH24-F1
#
_cell.length_a   1.000
_cell.length_b   1.000
_cell.length_c   1.000
_cell.angle_alpha   90.00
_cell.angle_beta   90.00
_cell.angle_gamma   90.00
#
_symmetry.space_group_name_H-M   'P 1'
#
loop_
_entity.id
_entity.type
_entity.pdbx_description
1 polymer ?
#
loop_
_entity_poly.entity_id
_entity_poly.type
_entity_poly.pdbx_seq_one_letter_code
_entity_poly.pdbx_strand_id
1 'polypeptide(L)' 'MKELSNTKVTVRLRKVEDRKEWYVYIESYPVFVPGKKQPQRIREYLILNGYQII' A
#
# COMPACT_ATOMS: atom_id res chain seq x y z
N MET A 1 -0.24 15.70 -16.15
CA MET A 1 -0.62 15.29 -14.77
C MET A 1 0.42 15.91 -13.85
N LYS A 2 0.04 16.78 -12.91
CA LYS A 2 1.01 17.47 -12.04
C LYS A 2 1.70 16.42 -11.17
N GLU A 3 3.02 16.33 -11.27
CA GLU A 3 3.80 15.41 -10.44
C GLU A 3 3.60 15.81 -8.98
N LEU A 4 3.23 14.85 -8.13
CA LEU A 4 3.11 15.10 -6.70
C LEU A 4 4.52 15.31 -6.16
N SER A 5 4.78 16.44 -5.52
CA SER A 5 6.10 16.77 -4.98
C SER A 5 6.52 15.88 -3.82
N ASN A 6 5.55 15.32 -3.09
CA ASN A 6 5.78 14.46 -1.93
C ASN A 6 5.07 13.12 -2.14
N THR A 7 5.66 12.05 -1.60
CA THR A 7 5.02 10.73 -1.54
C THR A 7 3.69 10.83 -0.79
N LYS A 8 2.62 10.39 -1.43
CA LYS A 8 1.33 10.17 -0.79
C LYS A 8 1.15 8.69 -0.51
N VAL A 9 0.63 8.38 0.67
CA VAL A 9 0.33 7.01 1.10
C VAL A 9 -1.18 6.90 1.30
N THR A 10 -1.79 5.88 0.69
CA THR A 10 -3.18 5.50 0.90
C THR A 10 -3.21 4.15 1.61
N VAL A 11 -3.85 4.11 2.77
CA VAL A 11 -4.07 2.86 3.53
C VAL A 11 -5.54 2.45 3.40
N ARG A 12 -5.79 1.19 3.09
CA ARG A 12 -7.14 0.63 3.04
C ARG A 12 -7.16 -0.71 3.78
N LEU A 13 -8.16 -0.90 4.62
CA LEU A 13 -8.48 -2.21 5.15
C LEU A 13 -9.35 -2.94 4.11
N ARG A 14 -8.95 -4.15 3.70
CA ARG A 14 -9.69 -4.99 2.76
C ARG A 14 -9.97 -6.35 3.38
N LYS A 15 -11.23 -6.75 3.31
CA LYS A 15 -11.66 -8.10 3.66
C LYS A 15 -11.72 -8.95 2.39
N VAL A 16 -11.18 -10.15 2.45
CA VAL A 16 -11.22 -11.14 1.38
C VAL A 16 -12.15 -12.26 1.84
N GLU A 17 -13.36 -12.29 1.29
CA GLU A 17 -14.45 -13.09 1.85
C GLU A 17 -14.30 -14.59 1.62
N ASP A 18 -13.72 -14.96 0.49
CA ASP A 18 -13.35 -16.31 0.13
C ASP A 18 -12.34 -16.93 1.11
N ARG A 19 -11.46 -16.12 1.70
CA ARG A 19 -10.41 -16.58 2.63
C ARG A 19 -10.67 -16.23 4.08
N LYS A 20 -11.73 -15.44 4.36
CA LYS A 20 -12.01 -14.87 5.70
C LYS A 20 -10.83 -14.12 6.29
N GLU A 21 -10.02 -13.51 5.43
CA GLU A 21 -8.80 -12.81 5.80
C GLU A 21 -8.97 -11.31 5.66
N TRP A 22 -8.24 -10.57 6.50
CA TRP A 22 -8.14 -9.14 6.41
C TRP A 22 -6.74 -8.73 5.98
N TYR A 23 -6.68 -7.71 5.15
CA TYR A 23 -5.45 -7.19 4.58
C TYR A 23 -5.38 -5.69 4.81
N VAL A 24 -4.21 -5.22 5.23
CA VAL A 24 -3.86 -3.81 5.10
C VAL A 24 -3.23 -3.62 3.72
N TYR A 25 -3.93 -2.88 2.87
CA TYR A 25 -3.45 -2.44 1.57
C TYR A 25 -2.81 -1.05 1.70
N ILE A 26 -1.54 -0.94 1.33
CA ILE A 26 -0.79 0.32 1.35
C ILE A 26 -0.40 0.64 -0.09
N GLU A 27 -0.82 1.80 -0.59
CA GLU A 27 -0.38 2.33 -1.88
C GLU A 27 0.41 3.63 -1.69
N SER A 28 1.65 3.63 -2.17
CA SER A 28 2.58 4.76 -2.06
C SER A 28 2.95 5.27 -3.45
N TYR A 29 2.74 6.57 -3.70
CA TYR A 29 3.16 7.23 -4.93
C TYR A 29 3.35 8.75 -4.75
N PRO A 30 4.39 9.37 -5.35
CA PRO A 30 5.52 8.75 -6.02
C PRO A 30 6.56 8.17 -5.04
N VAL A 31 7.22 7.07 -5.41
CA VAL A 31 8.38 6.52 -4.68
C VAL A 31 9.61 6.49 -5.59
N PHE A 32 10.69 7.14 -5.18
CA PHE A 32 11.94 7.17 -5.94
C PHE A 32 12.85 6.03 -5.50
N VAL A 33 13.03 5.05 -6.39
CA VAL A 33 13.85 3.86 -6.13
C VAL A 33 15.22 4.05 -6.77
N PRO A 34 16.34 3.77 -6.06
CA PRO A 34 17.67 3.83 -6.64
C PRO A 34 17.78 3.04 -7.94
N GLY A 35 18.36 3.64 -8.97
CA GLY A 35 18.50 3.03 -10.30
C GLY A 35 17.27 3.11 -11.21
N LYS A 36 16.14 3.69 -10.75
CA LYS A 36 14.97 3.95 -11.59
C LYS A 36 14.90 5.43 -11.96
N LYS A 37 14.69 5.71 -13.26
CA LYS A 37 14.57 7.08 -13.79
C LYS A 37 13.21 7.73 -13.54
N GLN A 38 12.18 6.93 -13.27
CA GLN A 38 10.81 7.39 -13.06
C GLN A 38 10.32 6.94 -11.68
N PRO A 39 9.48 7.77 -11.01
CA PRO A 39 8.89 7.38 -9.74
C PRO A 39 8.02 6.14 -9.91
N GLN A 40 8.06 5.29 -8.89
CA GLN A 40 7.30 4.05 -8.82
C GLN A 40 6.06 4.23 -7.97
N ARG A 41 5.03 3.43 -8.27
CA ARG A 41 3.89 3.22 -7.38
C ARG A 41 4.12 1.88 -6.69
N ILE A 42 4.32 1.91 -5.37
CA ILE A 42 4.52 0.71 -4.56
C ILE A 42 3.17 0.31 -3.96
N ARG A 43 2.88 -0.99 -3.98
CA ARG A 43 1.67 -1.58 -3.39
C ARG A 43 2.07 -2.74 -2.49
N GLU A 44 1.66 -2.66 -1.23
CA GLU A 44 1.96 -3.67 -0.23
C GLU A 44 0.66 -4.21 0.37
N TYR A 45 0.67 -5.50 0.67
CA TYR A 45 -0.46 -6.23 1.23
C TYR A 45 0.03 -6.97 2.47
N LEU A 46 -0.41 -6.53 3.64
CA LEU A 46 -0.07 -7.18 4.91
C LEU A 46 -1.28 -8.00 5.38
N ILE A 47 -1.11 -9.32 5.50
CA ILE A 47 -2.13 -10.20 6.07
C ILE A 47 -2.22 -9.93 7.57
N LEU A 48 -3.42 -9.64 8.06
CA LEU A 48 -3.70 -9.53 9.49
C LEU A 48 -3.93 -10.92 10.07
N ASN A 49 -2.85 -11.58 10.46
CA ASN A 49 -2.91 -12.87 11.17
C ASN A 49 -3.25 -12.63 12.64
N GLY A 50 -4.53 -12.71 13.02
CA GLY A 50 -4.99 -12.97 14.39
C GLY A 50 -4.65 -11.95 15.50
N TYR A 51 -3.84 -10.92 15.24
CA TYR A 51 -3.63 -9.84 16.19
C TYR A 51 -4.87 -8.95 16.19
N GLN A 52 -5.67 -9.14 17.23
CA GLN A 52 -6.83 -8.34 17.57
C GLN A 52 -6.42 -6.87 17.59
N ILE A 53 -6.91 -6.11 16.61
CA ILE A 53 -6.82 -4.64 16.65
C ILE A 53 -7.82 -4.21 17.72
N ILE A 54 -7.28 -3.93 18.91
CA ILE A 54 -7.97 -3.26 20.03
C ILE A 54 -8.50 -1.89 19.60
#